data_AF-A0A5D0HUU2-F1
#
_entry.id   AF-A0A5D0HUU2-F1
#
_cell.length_a   1.000
_cell.length_b   1.000
_cell.length_c   1.000
_cell.angle_alpha   90.00
_cell.angle_beta   90.00
_cell.angle_gamma   90.00
#
_symmetry.space_group_name_H-M   'P 1'
#
loop_
_entity.id
_entity.type
_entity.pdbx_description
1 polymer ?
#
loop_
_entity_poly.entity_id
_entity_poly.type
_entity_poly.pdbx_seq_one_letter_code
_entity_poly.pdbx_strand_id
1 'polypeptide(L)'
;MADLDEKQRSRLLDNFLSNVDFYEKGEFDRVKRVIASKYYNDFNIIERISETEKSRTLFSSKELLYKIIVEIQSERFKFRNTNDKLEDFFLVFRFLNKHESKYINNTILISSLDFLINTLDLLNNDIVKENKTEEKEQEINIVFDFFKRVIEKVSIPNQYHTNYLNLFNEVKSLFQADSYKYADTWLRFFMFYEGKNKFANAIENEIVSIPRNYIRSNQDAKGLLKALSSFSDVKKFMNTHSNFLNEVFSKSSSDSKFAYEFYEYFPDNKKQQLLESWVPVNGNKLMSHLKQILVKAKDNIPNKLNLGNKVLGSTRNRHYAQEKRESFDLFTSLNLTEEEVSTTDYSSQVIDLICNTSIDMHRVGISELKANKKYIKSPDLKLAVENFLSTCFQNVQAYHPHVESIFTNKTGVDRRFVDKLINNNINYQNQIYSFLISRGDSNFYRILSTKISDSTNKSICEKFINEINYQAKYKSLIESIYKRRLELSLEENVISKLDEFSKNF
;
A
#
# COMPACT_ATOMS: atom_id res chain seq x y z
N MET A 1 47.62 -7.74 50.87
CA MET A 1 47.21 -8.87 49.99
C MET A 1 47.61 -8.48 48.59
N ALA A 2 48.48 -9.26 47.93
CA ALA A 2 48.85 -9.01 46.55
C ALA A 2 47.61 -9.18 45.66
N ASP A 3 47.40 -8.26 44.71
CA ASP A 3 46.37 -8.42 43.69
C ASP A 3 46.78 -9.56 42.75
N LEU A 4 45.84 -10.50 42.54
CA LEU A 4 46.03 -11.62 41.62
C LEU A 4 46.03 -11.10 40.18
N ASP A 5 46.91 -11.60 39.32
CA ASP A 5 46.82 -11.29 37.89
C ASP A 5 45.59 -11.97 37.25
N GLU A 6 45.28 -11.60 35.99
CA GLU A 6 44.12 -12.14 35.26
C GLU A 6 44.18 -13.68 35.11
N LYS A 7 45.35 -14.22 34.76
CA LYS A 7 45.54 -15.67 34.58
C LYS A 7 45.33 -16.41 35.89
N GLN A 8 45.77 -15.85 37.01
CA GLN A 8 45.60 -16.40 38.34
C GLN A 8 44.12 -16.38 38.76
N ARG A 9 43.41 -15.26 38.53
CA ARG A 9 41.96 -15.15 38.80
C ARG A 9 41.16 -16.19 38.00
N SER A 10 41.44 -16.30 36.71
CA SER A 10 40.76 -17.23 35.80
C SER A 10 41.02 -18.69 36.18
N ARG A 11 42.27 -19.06 36.48
CA ARG A 11 42.63 -20.40 37.00
C ARG A 11 41.94 -20.75 38.31
N LEU A 12 41.80 -19.78 39.21
CA LEU A 12 41.10 -20.01 40.48
C LEU A 12 39.61 -20.27 40.25
N LEU A 13 38.94 -19.46 39.43
CA LEU A 13 37.54 -19.70 39.08
C LEU A 13 37.34 -21.05 38.40
N ASP A 14 38.25 -21.46 37.50
CA ASP A 14 38.20 -22.78 36.86
C ASP A 14 38.35 -23.92 37.86
N ASN A 15 39.27 -23.77 38.82
CA ASN A 15 39.45 -24.78 39.86
C ASN A 15 38.15 -24.98 40.66
N PHE A 16 37.52 -23.89 41.07
CA PHE A 16 36.21 -23.95 41.73
C PHE A 16 35.10 -24.55 40.84
N LEU A 17 35.16 -24.39 39.51
CA LEU A 17 34.20 -25.00 38.58
C LEU A 17 34.42 -26.50 38.35
N SER A 18 35.68 -26.91 38.30
CA SER A 18 36.07 -28.29 38.01
C SER A 18 36.01 -29.19 39.25
N ASN A 19 36.20 -28.63 40.45
CA ASN A 19 36.30 -29.39 41.70
C ASN A 19 35.19 -29.02 42.70
N VAL A 20 33.93 -28.94 42.23
CA VAL A 20 32.80 -28.47 43.05
C VAL A 20 32.62 -29.29 44.34
N ASP A 21 32.83 -30.60 44.26
CA ASP A 21 32.66 -31.53 45.38
C ASP A 21 33.79 -31.44 46.42
N PHE A 22 34.91 -30.80 46.07
CA PHE A 22 36.04 -30.59 46.98
C PHE A 22 35.82 -29.42 47.94
N TYR A 23 34.96 -28.47 47.58
CA TYR A 23 34.76 -27.23 48.32
C TYR A 23 33.45 -27.25 49.11
N GLU A 24 33.50 -26.75 50.33
CA GLU A 24 32.29 -26.59 51.14
C GLU A 24 31.45 -25.41 50.62
N LYS A 25 30.13 -25.49 50.80
CA LYS A 25 29.20 -24.41 50.42
C LYS A 25 29.62 -23.05 50.99
N GLY A 26 30.14 -23.03 52.22
CA GLY A 26 30.60 -21.80 52.88
C GLY A 26 31.81 -21.14 52.21
N GLU A 27 32.63 -21.92 51.48
CA GLU A 27 33.75 -21.39 50.71
C GLU A 27 33.28 -20.66 49.45
N PHE A 28 32.30 -21.23 48.72
CA PHE A 28 31.65 -20.54 47.62
C PHE A 28 30.99 -19.23 48.06
N ASP A 29 30.37 -19.19 49.25
CA ASP A 29 29.78 -17.96 49.81
C ASP A 29 30.84 -16.90 50.18
N ARG A 30 32.06 -17.31 50.55
CA ARG A 30 33.19 -16.39 50.74
C ARG A 30 33.68 -15.86 49.40
N VAL A 31 33.84 -16.73 48.39
CA VAL A 31 34.25 -16.33 47.03
C VAL A 31 33.26 -15.33 46.43
N LYS A 32 31.96 -15.58 46.52
CA LYS A 32 30.90 -14.65 46.07
C LYS A 32 31.03 -13.26 46.71
N ARG A 33 31.30 -13.20 48.02
CA ARG A 33 31.51 -11.93 48.73
C ARG A 33 32.77 -11.19 48.29
N VAL A 34 33.86 -11.92 48.04
CA VAL A 34 35.11 -11.33 47.51
C VAL A 34 34.87 -10.78 46.11
N ILE A 35 34.19 -11.54 45.23
CA ILE A 35 33.84 -11.09 43.89
C ILE A 35 32.99 -9.81 43.95
N ALA A 36 31.90 -9.81 44.73
CA ALA A 36 31.03 -8.65 44.88
C ALA A 36 31.75 -7.42 45.47
N SER A 37 32.72 -7.60 46.37
CA SER A 37 33.40 -6.47 47.03
C SER A 37 34.60 -5.92 46.26
N LYS A 38 35.36 -6.77 45.56
CA LYS A 38 36.63 -6.39 44.94
C LYS A 38 36.65 -6.47 43.42
N TYR A 39 35.82 -7.31 42.82
CA TYR A 39 35.88 -7.65 41.40
C TYR A 39 34.56 -7.37 40.66
N TYR A 40 33.69 -6.54 41.23
CA TYR A 40 32.39 -6.20 40.64
C TYR A 40 32.51 -5.43 39.32
N ASN A 41 33.67 -4.84 39.02
CA ASN A 41 33.97 -4.11 37.78
C ASN A 41 35.05 -4.80 36.93
N ASP A 42 35.39 -6.05 37.24
CA ASP A 42 36.35 -6.84 36.47
C ASP A 42 35.62 -7.59 35.35
N PHE A 43 35.70 -7.05 34.13
CA PHE A 43 34.98 -7.59 32.97
C PHE A 43 35.33 -9.04 32.66
N ASN A 44 36.58 -9.47 32.84
CA ASN A 44 36.99 -10.85 32.60
C ASN A 44 36.31 -11.80 33.58
N ILE A 45 36.19 -11.39 34.85
CA ILE A 45 35.46 -12.16 35.86
C ILE A 45 33.96 -12.18 35.55
N ILE A 46 33.37 -11.03 35.23
CA ILE A 46 31.94 -10.90 34.88
C ILE A 46 31.58 -11.80 33.69
N GLU A 47 32.37 -11.74 32.62
CA GLU A 47 32.17 -12.55 31.42
C GLU A 47 32.24 -14.04 31.75
N ARG A 48 33.28 -14.48 32.47
CA ARG A 48 33.47 -15.88 32.85
C ARG A 48 32.34 -16.41 33.73
N ILE A 49 31.87 -15.61 34.69
CA ILE A 49 30.69 -15.97 35.49
C ILE A 49 29.48 -16.17 34.58
N SER A 50 29.33 -15.35 33.55
CA SER A 50 28.18 -15.36 32.63
C SER A 50 28.12 -16.56 31.66
N GLU A 51 29.23 -17.27 31.46
CA GLU A 51 29.37 -18.30 30.41
C GLU A 51 28.36 -19.45 30.53
N THR A 52 28.19 -20.00 31.73
CA THR A 52 27.36 -21.19 31.96
C THR A 52 26.41 -21.00 33.14
N GLU A 53 25.33 -21.78 33.19
CA GLU A 53 24.44 -21.81 34.37
C GLU A 53 25.18 -22.29 35.63
N LYS A 54 26.13 -23.21 35.46
CA LYS A 54 26.98 -23.72 36.55
C LYS A 54 27.84 -22.59 37.14
N SER A 55 28.53 -21.82 36.31
CA SER A 55 29.36 -20.68 36.76
C SER A 55 28.52 -19.59 37.43
N ARG A 56 27.37 -19.23 36.85
CA ARG A 56 26.44 -18.28 37.50
C ARG A 56 25.96 -18.79 38.84
N THR A 57 25.65 -20.08 38.95
CA THR A 57 25.15 -20.66 40.19
C THR A 57 26.20 -20.61 41.32
N LEU A 58 27.45 -20.90 40.97
CA LEU A 58 28.56 -20.99 41.92
C LEU A 58 29.17 -19.65 42.31
N PHE A 59 29.18 -18.65 41.42
CA PHE A 59 29.93 -17.41 41.64
C PHE A 59 29.11 -16.14 41.62
N SER A 60 27.89 -16.17 41.08
CA SER A 60 27.02 -15.00 41.12
C SER A 60 26.32 -14.87 42.46
N SER A 61 25.92 -13.63 42.79
CA SER A 61 25.24 -13.29 44.02
C SER A 61 24.37 -12.05 43.85
N LYS A 62 23.36 -11.91 44.71
CA LYS A 62 22.49 -10.72 44.72
C LYS A 62 23.32 -9.46 45.00
N GLU A 63 24.31 -9.59 45.89
CA GLU A 63 25.24 -8.55 46.26
C GLU A 63 26.07 -8.08 45.06
N LEU A 64 26.54 -9.00 44.21
CA LEU A 64 27.30 -8.65 42.99
C LEU A 64 26.44 -7.82 42.03
N LEU A 65 25.23 -8.30 41.71
CA LEU A 65 24.33 -7.61 40.79
C LEU A 65 23.95 -6.22 41.34
N TYR A 66 23.59 -6.15 42.62
CA TYR A 66 23.27 -4.89 43.29
C TYR A 66 24.46 -3.91 43.27
N LYS A 67 25.66 -4.40 43.56
CA LYS A 67 26.88 -3.58 43.59
C LYS A 67 27.20 -3.01 42.21
N ILE A 68 27.10 -3.81 41.15
CA ILE A 68 27.29 -3.35 39.77
C ILE A 68 26.35 -2.18 39.46
N ILE A 69 25.05 -2.36 39.70
CA ILE A 69 24.02 -1.36 39.41
C ILE A 69 24.29 -0.05 40.17
N VAL A 70 24.49 -0.14 41.48
CA VAL A 70 24.67 1.04 42.35
C VAL A 70 25.97 1.79 42.07
N GLU A 71 27.06 1.08 41.80
CA GLU A 71 28.35 1.71 41.51
C GLU A 71 28.34 2.40 40.13
N ILE A 72 27.63 1.85 39.14
CA ILE A 72 27.43 2.52 37.85
C ILE A 72 26.61 3.80 38.04
N GLN A 73 25.49 3.73 38.79
CA GLN A 73 24.67 4.90 39.10
C GLN A 73 25.44 5.99 39.85
N SER A 74 26.37 5.60 40.71
CA SER A 74 27.19 6.53 41.48
C SER A 74 28.43 7.02 40.74
N GLU A 75 28.58 6.69 39.44
CA GLU A 75 29.77 7.00 38.62
C GLU A 75 31.11 6.47 39.18
N ARG A 76 31.05 5.48 40.07
CA ARG A 76 32.22 4.86 40.71
C ARG A 76 32.65 3.56 40.02
N PHE A 77 31.83 3.05 39.11
CA PHE A 77 32.17 1.89 38.29
C PHE A 77 33.29 2.22 37.31
N LYS A 78 34.33 1.37 37.28
CA LYS A 78 35.50 1.56 36.42
C LYS A 78 35.28 0.83 35.10
N PHE A 79 34.98 1.60 34.05
CA PHE A 79 34.91 1.12 32.67
C PHE A 79 36.33 0.90 32.09
N ARG A 80 36.48 -0.02 31.14
CA ARG A 80 37.76 -0.30 30.46
C ARG A 80 38.22 0.90 29.63
N ASN A 81 37.27 1.59 28.99
CA ASN A 81 37.51 2.83 28.27
C ASN A 81 36.65 3.96 28.83
N THR A 82 37.29 5.02 29.34
CA THR A 82 36.58 6.19 29.89
C THR A 82 35.91 7.05 28.82
N ASN A 83 36.38 6.97 27.57
CA ASN A 83 35.91 7.81 26.46
C ASN A 83 34.85 7.13 25.59
N ASP A 84 34.74 5.80 25.66
CA ASP A 84 33.69 5.02 25.01
C ASP A 84 33.21 3.93 25.97
N LYS A 85 32.22 4.28 26.79
CA LYS A 85 31.69 3.40 27.85
C LYS A 85 30.57 2.49 27.33
N LEU A 86 30.11 2.71 26.09
CA LEU A 86 28.87 2.16 25.58
C LEU A 86 28.94 0.63 25.45
N GLU A 87 30.06 0.12 24.93
CA GLU A 87 30.29 -1.31 24.73
C GLU A 87 30.37 -2.08 26.07
N ASP A 88 31.03 -1.47 27.06
CA ASP A 88 31.11 -2.00 28.42
C ASP A 88 29.74 -2.00 29.11
N PHE A 89 28.92 -0.98 28.89
CA PHE A 89 27.53 -0.96 29.35
C PHE A 89 26.75 -2.15 28.78
N PHE A 90 26.87 -2.43 27.48
CA PHE A 90 26.18 -3.58 26.89
C PHE A 90 26.66 -4.92 27.43
N LEU A 91 27.94 -5.07 27.76
CA LEU A 91 28.44 -6.26 28.46
C LEU A 91 27.79 -6.43 29.83
N VAL A 92 27.63 -5.34 30.59
CA VAL A 92 26.92 -5.38 31.87
C VAL A 92 25.46 -5.79 31.68
N PHE A 93 24.75 -5.25 30.68
CA PHE A 93 23.37 -5.67 30.42
C PHE A 93 23.25 -7.13 29.98
N ARG A 94 24.15 -7.60 29.10
CA ARG A 94 24.23 -9.03 28.71
C ARG A 94 24.44 -9.90 29.95
N PHE A 95 25.35 -9.49 30.84
CA PHE A 95 25.58 -10.17 32.11
C PHE A 95 24.30 -10.22 32.94
N LEU A 96 23.64 -9.09 33.20
CA LEU A 96 22.42 -9.02 34.00
C LEU A 96 21.28 -9.88 33.41
N ASN A 97 21.10 -9.88 32.09
CA ASN A 97 20.07 -10.64 31.40
C ASN A 97 20.26 -12.16 31.52
N LYS A 98 21.49 -12.66 31.53
CA LYS A 98 21.78 -14.09 31.66
C LYS A 98 21.47 -14.68 33.05
N HIS A 99 21.32 -13.86 34.09
CA HIS A 99 21.13 -14.36 35.45
C HIS A 99 19.71 -14.85 35.71
N GLU A 100 19.56 -15.91 36.48
CA GLU A 100 18.27 -16.51 36.82
C GLU A 100 17.46 -15.61 37.78
N SER A 101 16.12 -15.76 37.80
CA SER A 101 15.24 -14.92 38.63
C SER A 101 15.55 -15.00 40.13
N LYS A 102 16.16 -16.11 40.61
CA LYS A 102 16.58 -16.27 42.01
C LYS A 102 17.60 -15.24 42.48
N TYR A 103 18.37 -14.65 41.55
CA TYR A 103 19.37 -13.62 41.84
C TYR A 103 18.83 -12.19 41.72
N ILE A 104 17.67 -11.98 41.10
CA ILE A 104 17.11 -10.65 40.90
C ILE A 104 15.91 -10.48 41.83
N ASN A 105 16.20 -10.04 43.05
CA ASN A 105 15.19 -9.73 44.05
C ASN A 105 14.63 -8.32 43.88
N ASN A 106 13.63 -7.98 44.68
CA ASN A 106 12.97 -6.69 44.59
C ASN A 106 13.90 -5.49 44.83
N THR A 107 14.90 -5.62 45.70
CA THR A 107 15.91 -4.58 45.93
C THR A 107 16.68 -4.25 44.66
N ILE A 108 17.18 -5.28 43.96
CA ILE A 108 17.88 -5.11 42.68
C ILE A 108 16.96 -4.47 41.64
N LEU A 109 15.70 -4.91 41.56
CA LEU A 109 14.72 -4.37 40.62
C LEU A 109 14.43 -2.89 40.88
N ILE A 110 14.27 -2.48 42.14
CA ILE A 110 14.08 -1.07 42.51
C ILE A 110 15.31 -0.24 42.16
N SER A 111 16.51 -0.71 42.53
CA SER A 111 17.75 -0.02 42.18
C SER A 111 17.97 0.06 40.67
N SER A 112 17.40 -0.87 39.89
CA SER A 112 17.50 -0.84 38.43
C SER A 112 16.70 0.29 37.78
N LEU A 113 15.74 0.91 38.48
CA LEU A 113 14.89 1.96 37.88
C LEU A 113 15.71 3.18 37.46
N ASP A 114 16.50 3.76 38.37
CA ASP A 114 17.32 4.93 38.03
C ASP A 114 18.52 4.54 37.14
N PHE A 115 18.96 3.28 37.21
CA PHE A 115 20.04 2.77 36.36
C PHE A 115 19.57 2.68 34.90
N LEU A 116 18.32 2.29 34.69
CA LEU A 116 17.70 2.31 33.38
C LEU A 116 17.57 3.74 32.86
N ILE A 117 17.17 4.73 33.68
CA ILE A 117 17.11 6.15 33.27
C ILE A 117 18.46 6.59 32.68
N ASN A 118 19.54 6.42 33.45
CA ASN A 118 20.89 6.81 33.01
C ASN A 118 21.31 6.05 31.73
N THR A 119 20.89 4.80 31.58
CA THR A 119 21.21 4.01 30.39
C THR A 119 20.44 4.51 29.17
N LEU A 120 19.15 4.83 29.32
CA LEU A 120 18.33 5.33 28.23
C LEU A 120 18.86 6.67 27.71
N ASP A 121 19.36 7.54 28.59
CA ASP A 121 20.04 8.77 28.22
C ASP A 121 21.29 8.53 27.37
N LEU A 122 22.15 7.59 27.79
CA LEU A 122 23.34 7.20 27.04
C LEU A 122 22.96 6.62 25.66
N LEU A 123 22.01 5.69 25.62
CA LEU A 123 21.49 5.15 24.36
C LEU A 123 20.98 6.25 23.43
N ASN A 124 20.22 7.21 23.97
CA ASN A 124 19.64 8.27 23.18
C ASN A 124 20.71 9.16 22.55
N ASN A 125 21.70 9.57 23.34
CA ASN A 125 22.73 10.50 22.89
C ASN A 125 23.77 9.84 21.99
N ASP A 126 24.20 8.62 22.29
CA ASP A 126 25.34 8.00 21.61
C ASP A 126 24.94 7.11 20.42
N ILE A 127 23.68 6.66 20.38
CA ILE A 127 23.15 5.80 19.31
C ILE A 127 22.03 6.50 18.53
N VAL A 128 20.96 6.90 19.21
CA VAL A 128 19.73 7.32 18.53
C VAL A 128 19.92 8.65 17.80
N LYS A 129 20.45 9.67 18.48
CA LYS A 129 20.74 10.98 17.88
C LYS A 129 21.87 10.93 16.85
N GLU A 130 22.78 9.98 16.98
CA GLU A 130 23.88 9.72 16.04
C GLU A 130 23.45 8.85 14.83
N ASN A 131 22.16 8.49 14.72
CA ASN A 131 21.60 7.64 13.66
C ASN A 131 22.26 6.25 13.54
N LYS A 132 22.71 5.67 14.65
CA LYS A 132 23.33 4.33 14.70
C LYS A 132 22.34 3.22 15.10
N THR A 133 21.04 3.51 15.15
CA THR A 133 20.00 2.57 15.62
C THR A 133 20.01 1.25 14.86
N GLU A 134 20.17 1.27 13.53
CA GLU A 134 20.20 0.03 12.74
C GLU A 134 21.49 -0.78 12.97
N GLU A 135 22.63 -0.12 13.08
CA GLU A 135 23.93 -0.76 13.38
C GLU A 135 23.92 -1.42 14.77
N LYS A 136 23.23 -0.80 15.74
CA LYS A 136 23.21 -1.20 17.16
C LYS A 136 21.89 -1.84 17.60
N GLU A 137 21.11 -2.41 16.67
CA GLU A 137 19.80 -2.98 16.98
C GLU A 137 19.88 -4.08 18.05
N GLN A 138 20.91 -4.93 18.01
CA GLN A 138 21.11 -6.01 18.99
C GLN A 138 21.34 -5.47 20.40
N GLU A 139 22.11 -4.40 20.53
CA GLU A 139 22.42 -3.76 21.80
C GLU A 139 21.21 -3.06 22.41
N ILE A 140 20.41 -2.37 21.59
CA ILE A 140 19.14 -1.78 22.04
C ILE A 140 18.20 -2.91 22.50
N ASN A 141 18.19 -4.07 21.82
CA ASN A 141 17.39 -5.25 22.22
C ASN A 141 17.82 -5.79 23.59
N ILE A 142 19.14 -5.89 23.83
CA ILE A 142 19.69 -6.30 25.13
C ILE A 142 19.23 -5.37 26.26
N VAL A 143 19.22 -4.05 26.03
CA VAL A 143 18.72 -3.10 27.04
C VAL A 143 17.22 -3.28 27.24
N PHE A 144 16.46 -3.46 26.16
CA PHE A 144 15.02 -3.70 26.24
C PHE A 144 14.65 -4.96 27.01
N ASP A 145 15.40 -6.05 26.85
CA ASP A 145 15.18 -7.30 27.60
C ASP A 145 15.32 -7.11 29.12
N PHE A 146 16.33 -6.34 29.53
CA PHE A 146 16.53 -6.04 30.95
C PHE A 146 15.44 -5.09 31.45
N PHE A 147 15.13 -4.05 30.68
CA PHE A 147 14.04 -3.11 30.97
C PHE A 147 12.72 -3.86 31.19
N LYS A 148 12.33 -4.75 30.26
CA LYS A 148 11.15 -5.61 30.37
C LYS A 148 11.14 -6.41 31.67
N ARG A 149 12.26 -7.07 31.96
CA ARG A 149 12.42 -7.86 33.19
C ARG A 149 12.22 -7.02 34.45
N VAL A 150 12.73 -5.78 34.47
CA VAL A 150 12.57 -4.85 35.58
C VAL A 150 11.10 -4.45 35.74
N ILE A 151 10.50 -3.91 34.68
CA ILE A 151 9.11 -3.40 34.70
C ILE A 151 8.11 -4.51 35.05
N GLU A 152 8.27 -5.73 34.51
CA GLU A 152 7.37 -6.84 34.83
C GLU A 152 7.43 -7.25 36.31
N LYS A 153 8.64 -7.44 36.83
CA LYS A 153 8.83 -8.15 38.11
C LYS A 153 8.88 -7.23 39.34
N VAL A 154 9.12 -5.94 39.17
CA VAL A 154 9.34 -5.03 40.32
C VAL A 154 8.08 -4.86 41.17
N SER A 155 8.13 -5.15 42.46
CA SER A 155 7.11 -4.75 43.41
C SER A 155 7.53 -3.41 44.00
N ILE A 156 6.72 -2.35 43.86
CA ILE A 156 7.19 -0.99 44.22
C ILE A 156 6.47 -0.50 45.49
N PRO A 157 7.18 -0.44 46.63
CA PRO A 157 6.69 0.25 47.82
C PRO A 157 6.45 1.74 47.55
N ASN A 158 5.55 2.36 48.31
CA ASN A 158 5.17 3.78 48.16
C ASN A 158 6.36 4.74 48.04
N GLN A 159 7.41 4.51 48.84
CA GLN A 159 8.61 5.36 48.85
C GLN A 159 9.41 5.36 47.53
N TYR A 160 9.17 4.40 46.62
CA TYR A 160 9.87 4.28 45.33
C TYR A 160 8.93 4.52 44.12
N HIS A 161 7.70 4.97 44.36
CA HIS A 161 6.76 5.31 43.27
C HIS A 161 7.32 6.40 42.35
N THR A 162 8.00 7.39 42.92
CA THR A 162 8.63 8.48 42.17
C THR A 162 9.67 7.97 41.19
N ASN A 163 10.51 6.99 41.57
CA ASN A 163 11.53 6.43 40.67
C ASN A 163 10.90 5.73 39.45
N TYR A 164 9.81 5.00 39.66
CA TYR A 164 9.08 4.36 38.57
C TYR A 164 8.43 5.38 37.63
N LEU A 165 7.82 6.41 38.20
CA LEU A 165 7.23 7.52 37.44
C LEU A 165 8.30 8.30 36.67
N ASN A 166 9.49 8.51 37.25
CA ASN A 166 10.61 9.14 36.57
C ASN A 166 11.06 8.33 35.36
N LEU A 167 11.20 7.01 35.49
CA LEU A 167 11.56 6.15 34.37
C LEU A 167 10.50 6.17 33.26
N PHE A 168 9.21 6.14 33.63
CA PHE A 168 8.13 6.30 32.66
C PHE A 168 8.19 7.66 31.95
N ASN A 169 8.37 8.75 32.70
CA ASN A 169 8.47 10.09 32.15
C ASN A 169 9.69 10.26 31.24
N GLU A 170 10.81 9.59 31.55
CA GLU A 170 11.99 9.57 30.69
C GLU A 170 11.68 8.87 29.36
N VAL A 171 11.15 7.65 29.41
CA VAL A 171 10.76 6.90 28.20
C VAL A 171 9.74 7.71 27.36
N LYS A 172 8.78 8.38 28.01
CA LYS A 172 7.82 9.27 27.37
C LYS A 172 8.51 10.46 26.71
N SER A 173 9.42 11.13 27.42
CA SER A 173 10.21 12.26 26.90
C SER A 173 10.98 11.85 25.64
N LEU A 174 11.68 10.72 25.69
CA LEU A 174 12.42 10.14 24.57
C LEU A 174 11.51 9.79 23.39
N PHE A 175 10.33 9.22 23.64
CA PHE A 175 9.36 8.92 22.59
C PHE A 175 8.82 10.18 21.90
N GLN A 176 8.61 11.27 22.65
CA GLN A 176 8.07 12.53 22.14
C GLN A 176 9.15 13.49 21.60
N ALA A 177 10.43 13.17 21.83
CA ALA A 177 11.57 14.02 21.50
C ALA A 177 11.60 14.45 20.02
N ASP A 178 12.02 15.68 19.78
CA ASP A 178 12.17 16.28 18.44
C ASP A 178 10.91 16.07 17.56
N SER A 179 9.72 16.26 18.13
CA SER A 179 8.44 16.04 17.44
C SER A 179 8.30 14.61 16.90
N TYR A 180 8.66 13.61 17.72
CA TYR A 180 8.61 12.18 17.40
C TYR A 180 9.64 11.71 16.36
N LYS A 181 10.73 12.47 16.13
CA LYS A 181 11.77 12.10 15.15
C LYS A 181 12.34 10.69 15.37
N TYR A 182 12.49 10.28 16.63
CA TYR A 182 13.09 9.00 17.02
C TYR A 182 12.09 8.01 17.62
N ALA A 183 10.79 8.29 17.47
CA ALA A 183 9.72 7.56 18.13
C ALA A 183 9.71 6.07 17.80
N ASP A 184 10.13 5.65 16.60
CA ASP A 184 10.20 4.23 16.21
C ASP A 184 11.10 3.40 17.15
N THR A 185 12.19 3.97 17.66
CA THR A 185 13.09 3.28 18.60
C THR A 185 12.44 3.13 19.98
N TRP A 186 11.80 4.20 20.44
CA TRP A 186 11.27 4.31 21.80
C TRP A 186 9.87 3.75 21.95
N LEU A 187 9.13 3.54 20.86
CA LEU A 187 7.75 3.06 20.85
C LEU A 187 7.61 1.77 21.66
N ARG A 188 8.53 0.82 21.50
CA ARG A 188 8.48 -0.45 22.22
C ARG A 188 8.69 -0.30 23.72
N PHE A 189 9.55 0.62 24.16
CA PHE A 189 9.77 0.89 25.59
C PHE A 189 8.54 1.56 26.18
N PHE A 190 7.98 2.53 25.46
CA PHE A 190 6.80 3.27 25.90
C PHE A 190 5.56 2.37 26.00
N MET A 191 5.28 1.58 24.97
CA MET A 191 4.14 0.65 24.93
C MET A 191 4.30 -0.53 25.91
N PHE A 192 5.51 -0.83 26.38
CA PHE A 192 5.71 -1.92 27.34
C PHE A 192 5.04 -1.66 28.70
N TYR A 193 4.79 -0.40 29.05
CA TYR A 193 4.04 -0.05 30.26
C TYR A 193 2.55 -0.40 30.17
N GLU A 194 2.02 -0.68 28.98
CA GLU A 194 0.62 -1.01 28.76
C GLU A 194 0.24 -2.28 29.56
N GLY A 195 -0.84 -2.18 30.35
CA GLY A 195 -1.27 -3.28 31.22
C GLY A 195 -0.29 -3.62 32.35
N LYS A 196 0.77 -2.83 32.55
CA LYS A 196 1.74 -2.94 33.66
C LYS A 196 1.56 -1.83 34.68
N ASN A 197 0.40 -1.17 34.71
CA ASN A 197 0.13 -0.03 35.57
C ASN A 197 0.07 -0.48 37.03
N LYS A 198 1.18 -0.29 37.75
CA LYS A 198 1.28 -0.67 39.15
C LYS A 198 0.67 0.37 40.10
N PHE A 199 0.51 1.64 39.67
CA PHE A 199 0.15 2.74 40.59
C PHE A 199 -0.78 3.85 40.05
N ALA A 200 -0.91 4.09 38.74
CA ALA A 200 -1.61 5.29 38.26
C ALA A 200 -2.43 5.09 36.97
N ASN A 201 -3.72 5.42 37.03
CA ASN A 201 -4.60 5.52 35.85
C ASN A 201 -4.10 6.57 34.82
N ALA A 202 -3.32 7.56 35.27
CA ALA A 202 -2.74 8.59 34.40
C ALA A 202 -1.77 8.00 33.36
N ILE A 203 -0.95 7.02 33.75
CA ILE A 203 -0.03 6.34 32.84
C ILE A 203 -0.82 5.61 31.74
N GLU A 204 -1.90 4.92 32.10
CA GLU A 204 -2.75 4.23 31.14
C GLU A 204 -3.36 5.18 30.10
N ASN A 205 -3.89 6.31 30.58
CA ASN A 205 -4.45 7.34 29.69
C ASN A 205 -3.39 7.92 28.75
N GLU A 206 -2.16 8.10 29.22
CA GLU A 206 -1.06 8.61 28.40
C GLU A 206 -0.59 7.59 27.35
N ILE A 207 -0.46 6.32 27.71
CA ILE A 207 -0.10 5.24 26.77
C ILE A 207 -1.14 5.08 25.68
N VAL A 208 -2.42 5.33 25.97
CA VAL A 208 -3.48 5.29 24.96
C VAL A 208 -3.48 6.55 24.07
N SER A 209 -3.18 7.73 24.62
CA SER A 209 -3.38 9.02 23.92
C SER A 209 -2.16 9.51 23.13
N ILE A 210 -0.94 9.26 23.61
CA ILE A 210 0.30 9.76 23.01
C ILE A 210 0.64 9.06 21.68
N PRO A 211 0.54 7.73 21.53
CA PRO A 211 0.80 7.06 20.26
C PRO A 211 -0.14 7.52 19.14
N ARG A 212 -1.36 7.94 19.48
CA ARG A 212 -2.29 8.56 18.51
C ARG A 212 -1.70 9.82 17.88
N ASN A 213 -1.07 10.70 18.68
CA ASN A 213 -0.44 11.90 18.16
C ASN A 213 0.77 11.56 17.28
N TYR A 214 1.52 10.53 17.66
CA TYR A 214 2.62 10.01 16.86
C TYR A 214 2.15 9.53 15.48
N ILE A 215 1.10 8.70 15.40
CA ILE A 215 0.55 8.25 14.10
C ILE A 215 0.16 9.44 13.21
N ARG A 216 -0.47 10.46 13.80
CA ARG A 216 -0.90 11.65 13.07
C ARG A 216 0.27 12.40 12.46
N SER A 217 1.34 12.61 13.22
CA SER A 217 2.52 13.37 12.77
C SER A 217 3.46 12.56 11.87
N ASN A 218 3.53 11.24 12.04
CA ASN A 218 4.44 10.36 11.30
C ASN A 218 4.20 10.42 9.78
N GLN A 219 5.25 10.48 8.96
CA GLN A 219 5.15 10.48 7.49
C GLN A 219 5.74 9.22 6.85
N ASP A 220 6.33 8.33 7.65
CA ASP A 220 6.96 7.08 7.24
C ASP A 220 6.10 5.88 7.67
N ALA A 221 5.15 5.51 6.81
CA ALA A 221 4.27 4.37 7.03
C ALA A 221 5.05 3.05 7.26
N LYS A 222 6.18 2.87 6.56
CA LYS A 222 6.98 1.65 6.63
C LYS A 222 7.77 1.60 7.94
N GLY A 223 8.37 2.73 8.35
CA GLY A 223 9.02 2.88 9.65
C GLY A 223 8.07 2.57 10.81
N LEU A 224 6.87 3.18 10.79
CA LEU A 224 5.83 2.93 11.78
C LEU A 224 5.43 1.45 11.82
N LEU A 225 5.20 0.81 10.67
CA LEU A 225 4.83 -0.61 10.61
C LEU A 225 5.94 -1.50 11.19
N LYS A 226 7.21 -1.23 10.85
CA LYS A 226 8.39 -1.93 11.39
C LYS A 226 8.43 -1.78 12.91
N ALA A 227 8.29 -0.57 13.44
CA ALA A 227 8.30 -0.30 14.88
C ALA A 227 7.19 -1.06 15.62
N LEU A 228 5.97 -1.06 15.11
CA LEU A 228 4.85 -1.81 15.71
C LEU A 228 5.11 -3.32 15.71
N SER A 229 5.59 -3.84 14.59
CA SER A 229 5.89 -5.27 14.42
C SER A 229 7.00 -5.76 15.34
N SER A 230 7.92 -4.87 15.76
CA SER A 230 8.98 -5.17 16.72
C SER A 230 8.49 -5.41 18.15
N PHE A 231 7.31 -4.89 18.48
CA PHE A 231 6.72 -4.96 19.82
C PHE A 231 5.59 -6.00 19.91
N SER A 232 4.75 -6.10 18.88
CA SER A 232 3.56 -6.94 18.92
C SER A 232 3.08 -7.36 17.53
N ASP A 233 2.23 -8.39 17.47
CA ASP A 233 1.47 -8.68 16.26
C ASP A 233 0.58 -7.48 15.90
N VAL A 234 0.85 -6.84 14.76
CA VAL A 234 0.22 -5.57 14.36
C VAL A 234 -1.30 -5.72 14.26
N LYS A 235 -1.79 -6.85 13.72
CA LYS A 235 -3.23 -7.10 13.58
C LYS A 235 -3.91 -7.21 14.94
N LYS A 236 -3.34 -8.00 15.84
CA LYS A 236 -3.81 -8.14 17.22
C LYS A 236 -3.77 -6.78 17.93
N PHE A 237 -2.68 -6.04 17.79
CA PHE A 237 -2.49 -4.73 18.41
C PHE A 237 -3.57 -3.73 17.98
N MET A 238 -3.80 -3.59 16.67
CA MET A 238 -4.83 -2.70 16.14
C MET A 238 -6.24 -3.12 16.58
N ASN A 239 -6.51 -4.41 16.70
CA ASN A 239 -7.80 -4.91 17.18
C ASN A 239 -8.03 -4.63 18.68
N THR A 240 -6.97 -4.68 19.50
CA THR A 240 -7.03 -4.34 20.93
C THR A 240 -7.13 -2.83 21.15
N HIS A 241 -6.51 -2.03 20.29
CA HIS A 241 -6.42 -0.57 20.42
C HIS A 241 -7.27 0.15 19.36
N SER A 242 -8.58 0.26 19.60
CA SER A 242 -9.52 0.89 18.67
C SER A 242 -9.15 2.34 18.30
N ASN A 243 -8.61 3.12 19.24
CA ASN A 243 -8.12 4.47 18.97
C ASN A 243 -6.95 4.47 17.97
N PHE A 244 -6.00 3.55 18.14
CA PHE A 244 -4.87 3.40 17.22
C PHE A 244 -5.37 3.00 15.83
N LEU A 245 -6.22 1.97 15.75
CA LEU A 245 -6.87 1.51 14.53
C LEU A 245 -7.57 2.66 13.77
N ASN A 246 -8.35 3.47 14.49
CA ASN A 246 -9.09 4.59 13.88
C ASN A 246 -8.17 5.68 13.34
N GLU A 247 -7.05 5.96 14.00
CA GLU A 247 -6.09 6.97 13.55
C GLU A 247 -5.27 6.49 12.35
N VAL A 248 -4.79 5.24 12.37
CA VAL A 248 -4.15 4.64 11.18
C VAL A 248 -5.13 4.56 10.02
N PHE A 249 -6.39 4.22 10.27
CA PHE A 249 -7.44 4.21 9.24
C PHE A 249 -7.72 5.61 8.67
N SER A 250 -7.84 6.61 9.53
CA SER A 250 -8.05 8.01 9.12
C SER A 250 -6.90 8.48 8.22
N LYS A 251 -5.66 8.21 8.64
CA LYS A 251 -4.47 8.54 7.86
C LYS A 251 -4.37 7.74 6.56
N SER A 252 -4.69 6.45 6.59
CA SER A 252 -4.79 5.62 5.39
C SER A 252 -5.85 6.13 4.42
N SER A 253 -6.91 6.78 4.91
CA SER A 253 -7.96 7.33 4.05
C SER A 253 -7.53 8.61 3.32
N SER A 254 -6.44 9.26 3.75
CA SER A 254 -5.90 10.50 3.15
C SER A 254 -4.51 10.35 2.52
N ASP A 255 -3.72 9.36 2.95
CA ASP A 255 -2.37 9.08 2.46
C ASP A 255 -2.27 7.66 1.87
N SER A 256 -1.94 7.58 0.58
CA SER A 256 -1.87 6.31 -0.15
C SER A 256 -0.73 5.41 0.32
N LYS A 257 0.37 5.97 0.85
CA LYS A 257 1.49 5.17 1.41
C LYS A 257 1.04 4.43 2.66
N PHE A 258 0.28 5.10 3.53
CA PHE A 258 -0.31 4.47 4.71
C PHE A 258 -1.35 3.41 4.32
N ALA A 259 -2.21 3.72 3.36
CA ALA A 259 -3.17 2.73 2.86
C ALA A 259 -2.47 1.47 2.32
N TYR A 260 -1.39 1.65 1.56
CA TYR A 260 -0.61 0.54 1.00
C TYR A 260 0.03 -0.33 2.08
N GLU A 261 0.71 0.27 3.07
CA GLU A 261 1.41 -0.51 4.11
C GLU A 261 0.43 -1.18 5.08
N PHE A 262 -0.67 -0.50 5.46
CA PHE A 262 -1.56 -0.97 6.53
C PHE A 262 -2.78 -1.77 6.08
N TYR A 263 -3.07 -1.86 4.77
CA TYR A 263 -4.30 -2.48 4.25
C TYR A 263 -4.61 -3.86 4.85
N GLU A 264 -3.61 -4.74 4.92
CA GLU A 264 -3.79 -6.14 5.30
C GLU A 264 -4.20 -6.31 6.78
N TYR A 265 -3.87 -5.34 7.63
CA TYR A 265 -4.11 -5.37 9.07
C TYR A 265 -5.50 -4.87 9.47
N PHE A 266 -6.23 -4.21 8.56
CA PHE A 266 -7.59 -3.77 8.82
C PHE A 266 -8.59 -4.94 8.84
N PRO A 267 -9.64 -4.88 9.68
CA PRO A 267 -10.79 -5.78 9.55
C PRO A 267 -11.54 -5.53 8.24
N ASP A 268 -12.28 -6.52 7.75
CA ASP A 268 -12.89 -6.49 6.40
C ASP A 268 -13.83 -5.30 6.17
N ASN A 269 -14.58 -4.88 7.19
CA ASN A 269 -15.41 -3.67 7.10
C ASN A 269 -14.57 -2.41 6.83
N LYS A 270 -13.43 -2.25 7.51
CA LYS A 270 -12.51 -1.13 7.31
C LYS A 270 -11.75 -1.27 5.99
N LYS A 271 -11.35 -2.47 5.57
CA LYS A 271 -10.76 -2.70 4.24
C LYS A 271 -11.69 -2.21 3.13
N GLN A 272 -12.97 -2.59 3.21
CA GLN A 272 -13.98 -2.14 2.25
C GLN A 272 -14.12 -0.61 2.28
N GLN A 273 -14.32 -0.02 3.46
CA GLN A 273 -14.44 1.43 3.60
C GLN A 273 -13.21 2.18 3.06
N LEU A 274 -12.00 1.65 3.28
CA LEU A 274 -10.76 2.23 2.80
C LEU A 274 -10.72 2.24 1.27
N LEU A 275 -10.91 1.11 0.60
CA LEU A 275 -10.93 1.04 -0.87
C LEU A 275 -11.98 1.98 -1.46
N GLU A 276 -13.19 1.99 -0.89
CA GLU A 276 -14.26 2.86 -1.34
C GLU A 276 -13.96 4.35 -1.15
N SER A 277 -13.28 4.72 -0.07
CA SER A 277 -12.84 6.10 0.18
C SER A 277 -11.85 6.58 -0.89
N TRP A 278 -11.12 5.67 -1.52
CA TRP A 278 -10.11 5.97 -2.54
C TRP A 278 -10.67 5.98 -3.96
N VAL A 279 -11.93 5.57 -4.17
CA VAL A 279 -12.64 5.75 -5.43
C VAL A 279 -12.78 7.26 -5.70
N PRO A 280 -12.19 7.79 -6.78
CA PRO A 280 -12.23 9.22 -7.02
C PRO A 280 -13.63 9.68 -7.38
N VAL A 281 -14.24 10.49 -6.52
CA VAL A 281 -15.48 11.21 -6.79
C VAL A 281 -15.11 12.64 -7.16
N ASN A 282 -15.56 13.13 -8.31
CA ASN A 282 -15.36 14.50 -8.81
C ASN A 282 -13.89 14.98 -8.83
N GLY A 283 -12.92 14.07 -9.02
CA GLY A 283 -11.50 14.43 -9.15
C GLY A 283 -10.76 14.68 -7.83
N ASN A 284 -11.40 14.50 -6.67
CA ASN A 284 -10.78 14.76 -5.36
C ASN A 284 -9.61 13.80 -5.00
N LYS A 285 -9.43 12.73 -5.77
CA LYS A 285 -8.35 11.74 -5.60
C LYS A 285 -7.82 11.32 -6.96
N LEU A 286 -6.56 10.88 -7.00
CA LEU A 286 -5.96 10.34 -8.22
C LEU A 286 -6.28 8.85 -8.33
N MET A 287 -6.67 8.41 -9.54
CA MET A 287 -6.95 6.99 -9.81
C MET A 287 -5.71 6.11 -9.58
N SER A 288 -4.51 6.65 -9.83
CA SER A 288 -3.23 5.98 -9.59
C SER A 288 -3.05 5.53 -8.14
N HIS A 289 -3.54 6.29 -7.16
CA HIS A 289 -3.46 5.92 -5.75
C HIS A 289 -4.32 4.70 -5.43
N LEU A 290 -5.56 4.65 -5.94
CA LEU A 290 -6.42 3.47 -5.77
C LEU A 290 -5.80 2.22 -6.43
N LYS A 291 -5.24 2.38 -7.64
CA LYS A 291 -4.52 1.28 -8.32
C LYS A 291 -3.37 0.73 -7.46
N GLN A 292 -2.56 1.60 -6.84
CA GLN A 292 -1.49 1.17 -5.94
C GLN A 292 -2.01 0.37 -4.73
N ILE A 293 -3.09 0.83 -4.11
CA ILE A 293 -3.68 0.14 -2.94
C ILE A 293 -4.25 -1.22 -3.35
N LEU A 294 -4.87 -1.32 -4.53
CA LEU A 294 -5.40 -2.58 -5.05
C LEU A 294 -4.30 -3.61 -5.36
N VAL A 295 -3.09 -3.17 -5.75
CA VAL A 295 -1.94 -4.08 -5.89
C VAL A 295 -1.62 -4.79 -4.58
N LYS A 296 -1.78 -4.12 -3.44
CA LYS A 296 -1.64 -4.73 -2.12
C LYS A 296 -2.86 -5.59 -1.77
N ALA A 297 -4.07 -5.11 -2.08
CA ALA A 297 -5.29 -5.83 -1.76
C ALA A 297 -5.38 -7.19 -2.47
N LYS A 298 -4.91 -7.29 -3.73
CA LYS A 298 -4.98 -8.50 -4.56
C LYS A 298 -6.39 -9.13 -4.50
N ASP A 299 -6.50 -10.36 -4.01
CA ASP A 299 -7.76 -11.10 -3.86
C ASP A 299 -8.49 -10.82 -2.54
N ASN A 300 -7.85 -10.12 -1.60
CA ASN A 300 -8.40 -9.80 -0.28
C ASN A 300 -9.29 -8.55 -0.32
N ILE A 301 -10.17 -8.44 -1.30
CA ILE A 301 -11.19 -7.39 -1.42
C ILE A 301 -12.51 -7.96 -0.88
N PRO A 302 -13.02 -7.49 0.27
CA PRO A 302 -14.18 -8.09 0.93
C PRO A 302 -15.45 -8.14 0.07
N ASN A 303 -15.74 -7.06 -0.68
CA ASN A 303 -16.88 -7.01 -1.59
C ASN A 303 -16.50 -6.33 -2.91
N LYS A 304 -16.04 -7.15 -3.86
CA LYS A 304 -15.62 -6.72 -5.20
C LYS A 304 -16.76 -6.07 -5.98
N LEU A 305 -17.96 -6.62 -5.93
CA LEU A 305 -19.13 -6.10 -6.66
C LEU A 305 -19.51 -4.69 -6.19
N ASN A 306 -19.57 -4.47 -4.87
CA ASN A 306 -19.89 -3.17 -4.31
C ASN A 306 -18.82 -2.11 -4.66
N LEU A 307 -17.53 -2.49 -4.59
CA LEU A 307 -16.45 -1.62 -5.05
C LEU A 307 -16.59 -1.30 -6.55
N GLY A 308 -16.87 -2.31 -7.38
CA GLY A 308 -17.12 -2.15 -8.81
C GLY A 308 -18.26 -1.18 -9.11
N ASN A 309 -19.38 -1.30 -8.40
CA ASN A 309 -20.51 -0.37 -8.52
C ASN A 309 -20.14 1.06 -8.13
N LYS A 310 -19.31 1.26 -7.10
CA LYS A 310 -18.79 2.61 -6.77
C LYS A 310 -17.88 3.16 -7.86
N VAL A 311 -17.00 2.33 -8.43
CA VAL A 311 -16.14 2.72 -9.55
C VAL A 311 -16.99 3.14 -10.76
N LEU A 312 -17.99 2.34 -11.14
CA LEU A 312 -18.91 2.67 -12.24
C LEU A 312 -19.75 3.92 -11.94
N GLY A 313 -20.21 4.10 -10.70
CA GLY A 313 -20.91 5.31 -10.27
C GLY A 313 -20.06 6.56 -10.45
N SER A 314 -18.76 6.49 -10.11
CA SER A 314 -17.82 7.59 -10.36
C SER A 314 -17.53 7.82 -11.85
N THR A 315 -17.56 6.76 -12.66
CA THR A 315 -17.25 6.78 -14.09
C THR A 315 -18.26 7.58 -14.89
N ARG A 316 -19.53 7.51 -14.49
CA ARG A 316 -20.64 8.23 -15.13
C ARG A 316 -20.36 9.74 -15.23
N ASN A 317 -19.82 10.33 -14.18
CA ASN A 317 -19.61 11.77 -14.06
C ASN A 317 -18.28 12.27 -14.65
N ARG A 318 -17.43 11.38 -15.18
CA ARG A 318 -16.16 11.77 -15.80
C ARG A 318 -16.36 12.30 -17.21
N HIS A 319 -15.75 13.45 -17.51
CA HIS A 319 -15.87 14.11 -18.81
C HIS A 319 -14.70 13.84 -19.76
N TYR A 320 -13.60 13.28 -19.26
CA TYR A 320 -12.41 12.98 -20.06
C TYR A 320 -12.34 11.49 -20.44
N ALA A 321 -12.07 11.21 -21.71
CA ALA A 321 -12.03 9.86 -22.26
C ALA A 321 -10.98 8.96 -21.57
N GLN A 322 -9.80 9.52 -21.30
CA GLN A 322 -8.72 8.80 -20.61
C GLN A 322 -9.15 8.35 -19.20
N GLU A 323 -9.82 9.22 -18.45
CA GLU A 323 -10.28 8.87 -17.10
C GLU A 323 -11.37 7.81 -17.11
N LYS A 324 -12.28 7.82 -18.09
CA LYS A 324 -13.29 6.76 -18.23
C LYS A 324 -12.63 5.42 -18.53
N ARG A 325 -11.63 5.39 -19.42
CA ARG A 325 -10.85 4.18 -19.71
C ARG A 325 -10.20 3.64 -18.44
N GLU A 326 -9.53 4.49 -17.68
CA GLU A 326 -8.88 4.07 -16.43
C GLU A 326 -9.86 3.49 -15.40
N SER A 327 -11.10 3.98 -15.35
CA SER A 327 -12.12 3.40 -14.50
C SER A 327 -12.64 2.05 -15.00
N PHE A 328 -12.80 1.85 -16.31
CA PHE A 328 -13.19 0.53 -16.85
C PHE A 328 -12.08 -0.49 -16.68
N ASP A 329 -10.81 -0.09 -16.88
CA ASP A 329 -9.65 -0.93 -16.58
C ASP A 329 -9.67 -1.36 -15.11
N LEU A 330 -10.00 -0.43 -14.20
CA LEU A 330 -10.13 -0.73 -12.78
C LEU A 330 -11.28 -1.71 -12.51
N PHE A 331 -12.46 -1.44 -13.06
CA PHE A 331 -13.64 -2.30 -12.88
C PHE A 331 -13.38 -3.73 -13.36
N THR A 332 -12.77 -3.87 -14.54
CA THR A 332 -12.44 -5.19 -15.11
C THR A 332 -11.34 -5.90 -14.32
N SER A 333 -10.38 -5.17 -13.73
CA SER A 333 -9.33 -5.75 -12.87
C SER A 333 -9.87 -6.37 -11.56
N LEU A 334 -11.09 -6.04 -11.15
CA LEU A 334 -11.73 -6.68 -9.99
C LEU A 334 -12.08 -8.15 -10.25
N ASN A 335 -12.03 -8.61 -11.50
CA ASN A 335 -12.28 -10.00 -11.90
C ASN A 335 -13.64 -10.53 -11.41
N LEU A 336 -14.69 -9.72 -11.59
CA LEU A 336 -16.08 -10.12 -11.33
C LEU A 336 -16.55 -11.20 -12.31
N THR A 337 -17.43 -12.08 -11.85
CA THR A 337 -18.10 -13.06 -12.70
C THR A 337 -19.06 -12.39 -13.69
N GLU A 338 -19.43 -13.09 -14.77
CA GLU A 338 -20.39 -12.55 -15.76
C GLU A 338 -21.75 -12.26 -15.14
N GLU A 339 -22.21 -13.11 -14.22
CA GLU A 339 -23.46 -12.90 -13.47
C GLU A 339 -23.39 -11.62 -12.64
N GLU A 340 -22.32 -11.42 -11.87
CA GLU A 340 -22.11 -10.20 -11.09
C GLU A 340 -22.10 -8.95 -11.97
N VAL A 341 -21.34 -8.96 -13.08
CA VAL A 341 -21.28 -7.81 -14.01
C VAL A 341 -22.65 -7.52 -14.63
N SER A 342 -23.47 -8.54 -14.89
CA SER A 342 -24.81 -8.38 -15.48
C SER A 342 -25.78 -7.58 -14.60
N THR A 343 -25.51 -7.52 -13.28
CA THR A 343 -26.27 -6.73 -12.29
C THR A 343 -25.82 -5.27 -12.18
N THR A 344 -24.76 -4.89 -12.89
CA THR A 344 -24.18 -3.55 -12.85
C THR A 344 -24.59 -2.71 -14.05
N ASP A 345 -24.32 -1.41 -13.98
CA ASP A 345 -24.51 -0.46 -15.09
C ASP A 345 -23.38 -0.50 -16.14
N TYR A 346 -22.46 -1.48 -16.08
CA TYR A 346 -21.32 -1.53 -17.02
C TYR A 346 -21.79 -1.54 -18.48
N SER A 347 -22.72 -2.44 -18.82
CA SER A 347 -23.22 -2.58 -20.20
C SER A 347 -23.86 -1.28 -20.71
N SER A 348 -24.72 -0.64 -19.92
CA SER A 348 -25.41 0.58 -20.32
C SER A 348 -24.42 1.73 -20.51
N GLN A 349 -23.45 1.89 -19.60
CA GLN A 349 -22.43 2.93 -19.73
C GLN A 349 -21.54 2.74 -20.98
N VAL A 350 -21.17 1.50 -21.32
CA VAL A 350 -20.41 1.24 -22.56
C VAL A 350 -21.25 1.53 -23.80
N ILE A 351 -22.53 1.15 -23.80
CA ILE A 351 -23.46 1.46 -24.89
C ILE A 351 -23.60 2.98 -25.07
N ASP A 352 -23.77 3.74 -23.98
CA ASP A 352 -23.85 5.20 -24.01
C ASP A 352 -22.58 5.84 -24.60
N LEU A 353 -21.41 5.25 -24.36
CA LEU A 353 -20.15 5.70 -24.95
C LEU A 353 -20.06 5.39 -26.43
N ILE A 354 -20.46 4.18 -26.86
CA ILE A 354 -20.53 3.81 -28.28
C ILE A 354 -21.48 4.77 -29.03
N CYS A 355 -22.56 5.20 -28.39
CA CYS A 355 -23.53 6.13 -28.96
C CYS A 355 -23.26 7.60 -28.61
N ASN A 356 -22.04 7.94 -28.20
CA ASN A 356 -21.64 9.31 -27.89
C ASN A 356 -21.21 10.06 -29.16
N THR A 357 -21.57 11.35 -29.28
CA THR A 357 -21.17 12.20 -30.42
C THR A 357 -19.73 12.71 -30.34
N SER A 358 -19.09 12.65 -29.16
CA SER A 358 -17.66 12.88 -29.02
C SER A 358 -16.88 11.66 -29.51
N ILE A 359 -16.05 11.85 -30.52
CA ILE A 359 -15.27 10.77 -31.13
C ILE A 359 -14.33 10.08 -30.14
N ASP A 360 -13.79 10.82 -29.17
CA ASP A 360 -12.89 10.24 -28.16
C ASP A 360 -13.66 9.33 -27.19
N MET A 361 -14.88 9.73 -26.79
CA MET A 361 -15.76 8.88 -25.97
C MET A 361 -16.24 7.66 -26.74
N HIS A 362 -16.61 7.85 -28.01
CA HIS A 362 -16.97 6.78 -28.92
C HIS A 362 -15.85 5.73 -29.02
N ARG A 363 -14.60 6.17 -29.20
CA ARG A 363 -13.44 5.29 -29.26
C ARG A 363 -13.24 4.50 -27.96
N VAL A 364 -13.51 5.08 -26.80
CA VAL A 364 -13.49 4.35 -25.51
C VAL A 364 -14.55 3.24 -25.52
N GLY A 365 -15.81 3.56 -25.84
CA GLY A 365 -16.88 2.56 -25.90
C GLY A 365 -16.59 1.42 -26.88
N ILE A 366 -16.02 1.72 -28.05
CA ILE A 366 -15.64 0.72 -29.05
C ILE A 366 -14.46 -0.15 -28.56
N SER A 367 -13.50 0.43 -27.84
CA SER A 367 -12.42 -0.33 -27.21
C SER A 367 -12.97 -1.33 -26.20
N GLU A 368 -13.90 -0.88 -25.33
CA GLU A 368 -14.57 -1.75 -24.37
C GLU A 368 -15.38 -2.84 -25.07
N LEU A 369 -16.11 -2.53 -26.15
CA LEU A 369 -16.82 -3.53 -26.94
C LEU A 369 -15.88 -4.62 -27.49
N LYS A 370 -14.68 -4.26 -27.93
CA LYS A 370 -13.71 -5.22 -28.46
C LYS A 370 -13.13 -6.11 -27.35
N ALA A 371 -12.76 -5.52 -26.21
CA ALA A 371 -12.11 -6.23 -25.12
C ALA A 371 -13.10 -7.07 -24.30
N ASN A 372 -14.30 -6.55 -24.08
CA ASN A 372 -15.21 -6.97 -23.01
C ASN A 372 -16.63 -7.32 -23.53
N LYS A 373 -16.74 -7.72 -24.80
CA LYS A 373 -18.04 -7.97 -25.48
C LYS A 373 -19.03 -8.82 -24.67
N LYS A 374 -18.55 -9.85 -23.97
CA LYS A 374 -19.38 -10.77 -23.17
C LYS A 374 -20.21 -10.07 -22.09
N TYR A 375 -19.74 -8.92 -21.58
CA TYR A 375 -20.45 -8.16 -20.56
C TYR A 375 -21.47 -7.16 -21.12
N ILE A 376 -21.62 -7.08 -22.45
CA ILE A 376 -22.48 -6.10 -23.12
C ILE A 376 -23.73 -6.80 -23.65
N LYS A 377 -24.89 -6.33 -23.21
CA LYS A 377 -26.21 -6.83 -23.63
C LYS A 377 -26.43 -6.52 -25.11
N SER A 378 -26.27 -7.54 -25.95
CA SER A 378 -26.32 -7.39 -27.41
C SER A 378 -27.65 -6.83 -27.95
N PRO A 379 -28.84 -7.22 -27.43
CA PRO A 379 -30.10 -6.62 -27.86
C PRO A 379 -30.16 -5.10 -27.59
N ASP A 380 -29.72 -4.67 -26.41
CA ASP A 380 -29.74 -3.26 -25.99
C ASP A 380 -28.75 -2.44 -26.82
N LEU A 381 -27.55 -2.99 -27.06
CA LEU A 381 -26.54 -2.37 -27.91
C LEU A 381 -27.08 -2.15 -29.33
N LYS A 382 -27.69 -3.18 -29.92
CA LYS A 382 -28.25 -3.10 -31.27
C LYS A 382 -29.27 -1.96 -31.37
N LEU A 383 -30.25 -1.94 -30.46
CA LEU A 383 -31.31 -0.93 -30.46
C LEU A 383 -30.76 0.49 -30.29
N ALA A 384 -29.83 0.69 -29.35
CA ALA A 384 -29.22 1.99 -29.11
C ALA A 384 -28.41 2.49 -30.32
N VAL A 385 -27.65 1.62 -30.96
CA VAL A 385 -26.86 1.95 -32.14
C VAL A 385 -27.76 2.25 -33.35
N GLU A 386 -28.84 1.47 -33.55
CA GLU A 386 -29.82 1.72 -34.61
C GLU A 386 -30.43 3.13 -34.49
N ASN A 387 -30.76 3.56 -33.27
CA ASN A 387 -31.22 4.92 -33.01
C ASN A 387 -30.12 5.97 -33.26
N PHE A 388 -28.91 5.74 -32.78
CA PHE A 388 -27.78 6.67 -32.92
C PHE A 388 -27.33 6.87 -34.38
N LEU A 389 -27.46 5.84 -35.22
CA LEU A 389 -27.17 5.94 -36.66
C LEU A 389 -28.02 7.00 -37.35
N SER A 390 -29.26 7.23 -36.90
CA SER A 390 -30.11 8.31 -37.42
C SER A 390 -29.45 9.68 -37.20
N THR A 391 -28.93 9.93 -35.99
CA THR A 391 -28.17 11.15 -35.68
C THR A 391 -26.92 11.26 -36.54
N CYS A 392 -26.20 10.16 -36.75
CA CYS A 392 -25.00 10.15 -37.57
C CYS A 392 -25.29 10.49 -39.03
N PHE A 393 -26.36 9.93 -39.62
CA PHE A 393 -26.73 10.18 -41.01
C PHE A 393 -27.37 11.55 -41.25
N GLN A 394 -27.89 12.22 -40.21
CA GLN A 394 -28.31 13.63 -40.30
C GLN A 394 -27.12 14.58 -40.52
N ASN A 395 -25.91 14.21 -40.08
CA ASN A 395 -24.70 15.00 -40.27
C ASN A 395 -23.49 14.09 -40.50
N VAL A 396 -23.44 13.51 -41.70
CA VAL A 396 -22.37 12.58 -42.10
C VAL A 396 -21.00 13.27 -42.05
N GLN A 397 -20.93 14.55 -42.41
CA GLN A 397 -19.67 15.32 -42.37
C GLN A 397 -19.02 15.27 -40.98
N ALA A 398 -19.79 15.43 -39.91
CA ALA A 398 -19.29 15.38 -38.54
C ALA A 398 -19.10 13.93 -38.03
N TYR A 399 -20.02 13.03 -38.38
CA TYR A 399 -20.14 11.73 -37.72
C TYR A 399 -19.73 10.52 -38.55
N HIS A 400 -19.18 10.69 -39.76
CA HIS A 400 -18.67 9.58 -40.57
C HIS A 400 -17.72 8.62 -39.80
N PRO A 401 -16.81 9.06 -38.89
CA PRO A 401 -15.93 8.12 -38.19
C PRO A 401 -16.70 7.21 -37.22
N HIS A 402 -17.83 7.68 -36.69
CA HIS A 402 -18.71 6.88 -35.83
C HIS A 402 -19.40 5.79 -36.65
N VAL A 403 -19.91 6.13 -37.84
CA VAL A 403 -20.54 5.18 -38.77
C VAL A 403 -19.54 4.10 -39.20
N GLU A 404 -18.34 4.50 -39.63
CA GLU A 404 -17.29 3.56 -40.02
C GLU A 404 -16.97 2.58 -38.88
N SER A 405 -16.78 3.11 -37.68
CA SER A 405 -16.51 2.33 -36.49
C SER A 405 -17.67 1.39 -36.14
N ILE A 406 -18.91 1.86 -36.14
CA ILE A 406 -20.10 1.04 -35.85
C ILE A 406 -20.23 -0.11 -36.84
N PHE A 407 -19.99 0.12 -38.13
CA PHE A 407 -20.15 -0.89 -39.18
C PHE A 407 -19.00 -1.88 -39.26
N THR A 408 -17.79 -1.48 -38.87
CA THR A 408 -16.62 -2.36 -38.80
C THR A 408 -16.61 -3.21 -37.53
N ASN A 409 -17.28 -2.77 -36.47
CA ASN A 409 -17.38 -3.51 -35.21
C ASN A 409 -18.68 -4.32 -35.12
N LYS A 410 -18.66 -5.46 -34.40
CA LYS A 410 -19.81 -6.38 -34.27
C LYS A 410 -20.88 -5.84 -33.32
N THR A 411 -21.47 -4.69 -33.66
CA THR A 411 -22.53 -3.97 -32.92
C THR A 411 -23.92 -4.60 -33.04
N GLY A 412 -24.09 -5.57 -33.95
CA GLY A 412 -25.36 -6.29 -34.14
C GLY A 412 -26.33 -5.63 -35.12
N VAL A 413 -25.95 -4.51 -35.75
CA VAL A 413 -26.76 -3.83 -36.75
C VAL A 413 -26.74 -4.60 -38.08
N ASP A 414 -27.94 -4.91 -38.58
CA ASP A 414 -28.15 -5.68 -39.79
C ASP A 414 -28.16 -4.82 -41.06
N ARG A 415 -27.66 -5.39 -42.17
CA ARG A 415 -27.68 -4.76 -43.51
C ARG A 415 -29.10 -4.31 -43.90
N ARG A 416 -30.12 -5.12 -43.59
CA ARG A 416 -31.53 -4.80 -43.92
C ARG A 416 -32.04 -3.55 -43.21
N PHE A 417 -31.60 -3.31 -41.97
CA PHE A 417 -32.00 -2.12 -41.22
C PHE A 417 -31.35 -0.87 -41.82
N VAL A 418 -30.03 -0.89 -41.99
CA VAL A 418 -29.26 0.25 -42.52
C VAL A 418 -29.74 0.63 -43.92
N ASP A 419 -29.95 -0.36 -44.78
CA ASP A 419 -30.48 -0.16 -46.12
C ASP A 419 -31.84 0.55 -46.10
N LYS A 420 -32.79 0.06 -45.29
CA LYS A 420 -34.11 0.70 -45.14
C LYS A 420 -34.01 2.12 -44.57
N LEU A 421 -33.16 2.33 -43.57
CA LEU A 421 -32.98 3.62 -42.92
C LEU A 421 -32.53 4.69 -43.92
N ILE A 422 -31.58 4.35 -44.80
CA ILE A 422 -31.04 5.26 -45.82
C ILE A 422 -32.00 5.37 -47.00
N ASN A 423 -32.51 4.26 -47.52
CA ASN A 423 -33.36 4.26 -48.70
C ASN A 423 -34.67 5.02 -48.48
N ASN A 424 -35.26 4.92 -47.28
CA ASN A 424 -36.51 5.59 -46.95
C ASN A 424 -36.35 7.08 -46.58
N ASN A 425 -35.12 7.60 -46.47
CA ASN A 425 -34.87 8.97 -46.06
C ASN A 425 -33.97 9.70 -47.06
N ILE A 426 -34.59 10.52 -47.92
CA ILE A 426 -33.86 11.26 -48.95
C ILE A 426 -32.84 12.23 -48.37
N ASN A 427 -33.09 12.80 -47.19
CA ASN A 427 -32.11 13.67 -46.53
C ASN A 427 -30.83 12.90 -46.16
N TYR A 428 -30.95 11.65 -45.70
CA TYR A 428 -29.78 10.83 -45.36
C TYR A 428 -28.96 10.48 -46.61
N GLN A 429 -29.63 10.11 -47.70
CA GLN A 429 -28.95 9.95 -49.00
C GLN A 429 -28.24 11.23 -49.40
N ASN A 430 -28.87 12.39 -49.14
CA ASN A 430 -28.30 13.69 -49.48
C ASN A 430 -27.05 14.04 -48.69
N GLN A 431 -27.06 13.77 -47.39
CA GLN A 431 -25.89 13.94 -46.54
C GLN A 431 -24.76 12.99 -46.94
N ILE A 432 -25.07 11.73 -47.30
CA ILE A 432 -24.09 10.75 -47.75
C ILE A 432 -23.42 11.21 -49.06
N TYR A 433 -24.19 11.55 -50.10
CA TYR A 433 -23.57 11.98 -51.35
C TYR A 433 -22.78 13.29 -51.16
N SER A 434 -23.31 14.24 -50.39
CA SER A 434 -22.66 15.53 -50.17
C SER A 434 -21.30 15.35 -49.49
N PHE A 435 -21.22 14.43 -48.51
CA PHE A 435 -19.97 14.05 -47.88
C PHE A 435 -18.98 13.43 -48.88
N LEU A 436 -19.43 12.48 -49.71
CA LEU A 436 -18.59 11.84 -50.72
C LEU A 436 -18.05 12.84 -51.76
N ILE A 437 -18.85 13.79 -52.22
CA ILE A 437 -18.42 14.89 -53.10
C ILE A 437 -17.43 15.81 -52.36
N SER A 438 -17.71 16.17 -51.12
CA SER A 438 -16.83 17.06 -50.35
C SER A 438 -15.44 16.45 -50.14
N ARG A 439 -15.38 15.20 -49.68
CA ARG A 439 -14.15 14.56 -49.18
C ARG A 439 -13.50 13.56 -50.13
N GLY A 440 -14.25 12.93 -51.03
CA GLY A 440 -13.76 11.81 -51.84
C GLY A 440 -13.40 10.58 -51.00
N ASP A 441 -14.04 10.39 -49.84
CA ASP A 441 -13.65 9.37 -48.86
C ASP A 441 -14.02 7.95 -49.34
N SER A 442 -13.03 7.27 -49.92
CA SER A 442 -13.19 5.90 -50.40
C SER A 442 -13.38 4.88 -49.27
N ASN A 443 -12.85 5.14 -48.06
CA ASN A 443 -12.95 4.20 -46.97
C ASN A 443 -14.37 4.18 -46.41
N PHE A 444 -14.95 5.37 -46.19
CA PHE A 444 -16.32 5.51 -45.75
C PHE A 444 -17.29 4.84 -46.74
N TYR A 445 -17.13 5.14 -48.04
CA TYR A 445 -17.94 4.50 -49.09
C TYR A 445 -17.84 2.97 -49.05
N ARG A 446 -16.61 2.44 -49.03
CA ARG A 446 -16.38 0.99 -49.02
C ARG A 446 -17.08 0.34 -47.83
N ILE A 447 -16.93 0.89 -46.62
CA ILE A 447 -17.56 0.38 -45.41
C ILE A 447 -19.09 0.45 -45.52
N LEU A 448 -19.63 1.61 -45.89
CA LEU A 448 -21.07 1.81 -46.08
C LEU A 448 -21.67 0.81 -47.09
N SER A 449 -20.97 0.59 -48.20
CA SER A 449 -21.40 -0.28 -49.29
C SER A 449 -21.58 -1.75 -48.87
N THR A 450 -20.89 -2.19 -47.80
CA THR A 450 -21.08 -3.53 -47.22
C THR A 450 -22.36 -3.66 -46.40
N LYS A 451 -22.98 -2.53 -46.02
CA LYS A 451 -24.13 -2.44 -45.12
C LYS A 451 -25.42 -1.98 -45.80
N ILE A 452 -25.41 -1.72 -47.10
CA ILE A 452 -26.60 -1.35 -47.89
C ILE A 452 -26.83 -2.33 -49.05
N SER A 453 -28.04 -2.37 -49.60
CA SER A 453 -28.36 -3.17 -50.79
C SER A 453 -27.67 -2.60 -52.03
N ASP A 454 -27.54 -3.41 -53.08
CA ASP A 454 -26.93 -2.95 -54.33
C ASP A 454 -27.79 -1.88 -55.03
N SER A 455 -29.11 -1.89 -54.81
CA SER A 455 -30.02 -0.84 -55.29
C SER A 455 -29.75 0.52 -54.64
N THR A 456 -29.66 0.58 -53.30
CA THR A 456 -29.31 1.81 -52.58
C THR A 456 -27.90 2.27 -52.95
N ASN A 457 -26.96 1.32 -53.10
CA ASN A 457 -25.59 1.63 -53.50
C ASN A 457 -25.53 2.21 -54.92
N LYS A 458 -26.27 1.63 -55.88
CA LYS A 458 -26.44 2.14 -57.24
C LYS A 458 -26.88 3.60 -57.22
N SER A 459 -27.97 3.91 -56.52
CA SER A 459 -28.50 5.29 -56.41
C SER A 459 -27.47 6.29 -55.88
N ILE A 460 -26.71 5.92 -54.84
CA ILE A 460 -25.64 6.77 -54.28
C ILE A 460 -24.52 6.98 -55.31
N CYS A 461 -24.09 5.91 -56.01
CA CYS A 461 -23.02 5.97 -56.99
C CYS A 461 -23.39 6.84 -58.21
N GLU A 462 -24.59 6.66 -58.76
CA GLU A 462 -25.06 7.40 -59.93
C GLU A 462 -25.15 8.90 -59.64
N LYS A 463 -25.71 9.28 -58.49
CA LYS A 463 -25.73 10.68 -58.04
C LYS A 463 -24.33 11.25 -57.90
N PHE A 464 -23.44 10.54 -57.20
CA PHE A 464 -22.05 10.97 -57.02
C PHE A 464 -21.34 11.19 -58.37
N ILE A 465 -21.39 10.22 -59.28
CA ILE A 465 -20.71 10.30 -60.59
C ILE A 465 -21.27 11.44 -61.44
N ASN A 466 -22.59 11.64 -61.44
CA ASN A 466 -23.23 12.68 -62.23
C ASN A 466 -22.86 14.09 -61.74
N GLU A 467 -22.71 14.30 -60.43
CA GLU A 467 -22.47 15.63 -59.85
C GLU A 467 -21.00 16.06 -59.76
N ILE A 468 -20.05 15.13 -59.89
CA ILE A 468 -18.62 15.49 -59.83
C ILE A 468 -18.04 15.87 -61.20
N ASN A 469 -17.01 16.73 -61.13
CA ASN A 469 -15.97 16.84 -62.15
C ASN A 469 -14.71 16.12 -61.64
N TYR A 470 -13.89 15.61 -62.55
CA TYR A 470 -12.67 14.89 -62.19
C TYR A 470 -11.76 15.71 -61.27
N GLN A 471 -11.35 15.11 -60.15
CA GLN A 471 -10.38 15.65 -59.21
C GLN A 471 -9.57 14.50 -58.60
N ALA A 472 -8.27 14.71 -58.34
CA ALA A 472 -7.37 13.69 -57.80
C ALA A 472 -7.88 13.04 -56.50
N LYS A 473 -8.59 13.80 -55.65
CA LYS A 473 -9.17 13.30 -54.39
C LYS A 473 -10.19 12.16 -54.56
N TYR A 474 -10.78 12.00 -55.75
CA TYR A 474 -11.78 10.96 -56.01
C TYR A 474 -11.19 9.65 -56.55
N LYS A 475 -9.89 9.59 -56.86
CA LYS A 475 -9.26 8.45 -57.54
C LYS A 475 -9.63 7.09 -56.93
N SER A 476 -9.35 6.91 -55.65
CA SER A 476 -9.61 5.65 -54.94
C SER A 476 -11.10 5.30 -54.85
N LEU A 477 -11.98 6.30 -54.77
CA LEU A 477 -13.43 6.10 -54.72
C LEU A 477 -13.97 5.67 -56.08
N ILE A 478 -13.54 6.34 -57.16
CA ILE A 478 -13.90 6.00 -58.53
C ILE A 478 -13.41 4.60 -58.88
N GLU A 479 -12.16 4.25 -58.55
CA GLU A 479 -11.64 2.89 -58.74
C GLU A 479 -12.48 1.83 -57.99
N SER A 480 -12.95 2.15 -56.78
CA SER A 480 -13.79 1.25 -55.97
C SER A 480 -15.16 1.03 -56.60
N ILE A 481 -15.78 2.10 -57.15
CA ILE A 481 -17.06 2.00 -57.86
C ILE A 481 -16.87 1.26 -59.20
N TYR A 482 -15.78 1.56 -59.93
CA TYR A 482 -15.48 0.94 -61.23
C TYR A 482 -15.40 -0.57 -61.16
N LYS A 483 -14.74 -1.10 -60.12
CA LYS A 483 -14.63 -2.55 -59.88
C LYS A 483 -15.99 -3.23 -59.68
N ARG A 484 -16.99 -2.50 -59.20
CA ARG A 484 -18.34 -3.00 -58.90
C ARG A 484 -19.41 -2.61 -59.93
N ARG A 485 -19.06 -1.90 -61.00
CA ARG A 485 -20.02 -1.30 -61.95
C ARG A 485 -21.02 -2.31 -62.55
N LEU A 486 -20.56 -3.54 -62.82
CA LEU A 486 -21.41 -4.61 -63.36
C LEU A 486 -22.39 -5.15 -62.30
N GLU A 487 -21.92 -5.33 -61.06
CA GLU A 487 -22.75 -5.77 -59.94
C GLU A 487 -23.84 -4.75 -59.63
N LEU A 488 -23.52 -3.46 -59.73
CA LEU A 488 -24.43 -2.36 -59.44
C LEU A 488 -25.42 -2.07 -60.57
N SER A 489 -25.22 -2.62 -61.77
CA SER A 489 -26.08 -2.36 -62.94
C SER A 489 -26.30 -0.86 -63.19
N LEU A 490 -25.20 -0.08 -63.19
CA LEU A 490 -25.21 1.38 -63.41
C LEU A 490 -25.76 1.72 -64.81
N GLU A 491 -26.41 2.89 -64.95
CA GLU A 491 -26.84 3.39 -66.26
C GLU A 491 -25.68 3.64 -67.24
N GLU A 492 -25.92 3.47 -68.55
CA GLU A 492 -24.88 3.55 -69.59
C GLU A 492 -24.17 4.92 -69.65
N ASN A 493 -24.90 6.01 -69.43
CA ASN A 493 -24.37 7.36 -69.33
C ASN A 493 -23.39 7.50 -68.13
N VAL A 494 -23.72 6.89 -66.99
CA VAL A 494 -22.88 6.88 -65.79
C VAL A 494 -21.64 6.03 -66.03
N ILE A 495 -21.78 4.86 -66.67
CA ILE A 495 -20.63 4.01 -67.04
C ILE A 495 -19.69 4.76 -67.99
N SER A 496 -20.22 5.47 -68.99
CA SER A 496 -19.42 6.24 -69.95
C SER A 496 -18.60 7.33 -69.25
N LYS A 497 -19.21 8.06 -68.30
CA LYS A 497 -18.52 9.08 -67.50
C LYS A 497 -17.48 8.45 -66.56
N LEU A 498 -17.77 7.27 -66.02
CA LEU A 498 -16.84 6.52 -65.18
C LEU A 498 -15.64 5.98 -65.97
N ASP A 499 -15.83 5.53 -67.21
CA ASP A 499 -14.77 5.12 -68.13
C ASP A 499 -13.86 6.31 -68.49
N GLU A 500 -14.44 7.49 -68.73
CA GLU A 500 -13.68 8.73 -68.95
C GLU A 500 -12.81 9.09 -67.74
N PHE A 501 -13.37 9.05 -66.54
CA PHE A 501 -12.59 9.26 -65.32
C PHE A 501 -11.50 8.20 -65.15
N SER A 502 -11.80 6.94 -65.49
CA SER A 502 -10.85 5.82 -65.34
C SER A 502 -9.62 5.92 -66.23
N LYS A 503 -9.75 6.53 -67.42
CA LYS A 503 -8.66 6.77 -68.38
C LYS A 503 -7.71 7.89 -67.95
N ASN A 504 -8.16 8.74 -67.03
CA ASN A 504 -7.40 9.87 -66.50
C ASN A 504 -6.62 9.51 -65.21
N PHE A 505 -6.41 8.22 -64.89
CA PHE A 505 -5.74 7.77 -63.65
C PHE A 505 -4.35 7.17 -63.83
#